data_AF-A0A7C4CFZ8-F1
#
_entry.id   AF-A0A7C4CFZ8-F1
#
_cell.length_a   1.000
_cell.length_b   1.000
_cell.length_c   1.000
_cell.angle_alpha   90.00
_cell.angle_beta   90.00
_cell.angle_gamma   90.00
#
_symmetry.space_group_name_H-M   'P 1'
#
loop_
_entity.id
_entity.type
_entity.pdbx_description
1 polymer ?
#
loop_
_entity_poly.entity_id
_entity_poly.type
_entity_poly.pdbx_seq_one_letter_code
_entity_poly.pdbx_strand_id
1 'polypeptide(L)'
;MVKAKRSEVPKAGFDLSATREIVLNKLKQLGQRIVEQLVMKELPEIKLPARTTSNIVYDADLRQYVLGPKLVTRTARNVKHLRPLSQLLWMALFSKQLVEKKKTSTLRDAFYNAIGFGIDFEDQNESDNVVTELESLLGVIREDFNIYPEERSSVFGPLVVQYNVPGYEGSRLDLTTIPDGAMIGPAMATARFIKCEAKQVFVVEKGAVYQRFLEEGVSKTFKAIIVHTAGQAPRATRRFIRRLNQELKLPVYIFTDADPWGVHIANVLIYGSALAAHVKELTTPDAYWTGLWATDITKYKLPAMRFNEEDTRRIAELEKDPRYAVDPWKREISYFKKLQRKAELEALSRYSLEYIVTNYLPEKLEEVKKG
;
A
#
# COMPACT_ATOMS: atom_id res chain seq x y z
N MET A 1 -27.88 28.88 16.85
CA MET A 1 -26.45 28.53 16.74
C MET A 1 -26.23 27.12 17.28
N VAL A 2 -26.30 26.11 16.41
CA VAL A 2 -26.10 24.71 16.80
C VAL A 2 -24.59 24.42 16.72
N LYS A 3 -23.94 24.26 17.87
CA LYS A 3 -22.54 23.85 17.97
C LYS A 3 -22.40 22.45 17.34
N ALA A 4 -21.69 22.36 16.21
CA ALA A 4 -21.31 21.10 15.60
C ALA A 4 -20.48 20.28 16.61
N LYS A 5 -20.98 19.09 16.99
CA LYS A 5 -20.23 18.11 17.77
C LYS A 5 -18.93 17.78 17.02
N ARG A 6 -17.80 18.20 17.59
CA ARG A 6 -16.46 17.80 17.16
C ARG A 6 -16.30 16.32 17.46
N SER A 7 -16.11 15.50 16.45
CA SER A 7 -15.81 14.07 16.59
C SER A 7 -14.40 13.90 17.13
N GLU A 8 -14.27 13.53 18.41
CA GLU A 8 -13.00 13.05 18.96
C GLU A 8 -12.67 11.69 18.33
N VAL A 9 -11.46 11.56 17.79
CA VAL A 9 -10.94 10.31 17.22
C VAL A 9 -10.83 9.26 18.34
N PRO A 10 -11.28 8.00 18.14
CA PRO A 10 -11.14 6.96 19.15
C PRO A 10 -9.69 6.82 19.62
N LYS A 11 -9.49 6.70 20.94
CA LYS A 11 -8.16 6.65 21.59
C LYS A 11 -7.30 5.43 21.20
N ALA A 12 -7.88 4.43 20.54
CA ALA A 12 -7.17 3.26 20.02
C ALA A 12 -6.42 3.60 18.71
N GLY A 13 -5.43 4.49 18.82
CA GLY A 13 -4.50 4.76 17.72
C GLY A 13 -3.47 3.64 17.61
N PHE A 14 -2.93 3.43 16.41
CA PHE A 14 -1.81 2.54 16.13
C PHE A 14 -0.67 2.73 17.16
N ASP A 15 -0.41 1.72 17.98
CA ASP A 15 0.62 1.76 19.01
C ASP A 15 1.93 1.15 18.50
N LEU A 16 2.80 2.05 18.04
CA LEU A 16 4.17 1.77 17.62
C LEU A 16 4.97 0.98 18.67
N SER A 17 4.70 1.18 19.96
CA SER A 17 5.44 0.48 21.02
C SER A 17 5.04 -0.99 21.13
N ALA A 18 3.74 -1.29 21.08
CA ALA A 18 3.22 -2.65 21.08
C ALA A 18 3.67 -3.43 19.83
N THR A 19 3.62 -2.81 18.65
CA THR A 19 4.11 -3.44 17.41
C THR A 19 5.60 -3.78 17.49
N ARG A 20 6.43 -2.87 18.01
CA ARG A 20 7.86 -3.12 18.21
C ARG A 20 8.12 -4.29 19.15
N GLU A 21 7.37 -4.39 20.23
CA GLU A 21 7.51 -5.50 21.18
C GLU A 21 7.16 -6.85 20.54
N ILE A 22 6.08 -6.89 19.75
CA ILE A 22 5.69 -8.09 18.99
C ILE A 22 6.80 -8.50 18.01
N VAL A 23 7.35 -7.54 17.27
CA VAL A 23 8.42 -7.79 16.29
C VAL A 23 9.68 -8.32 16.99
N LEU A 24 10.11 -7.69 18.09
CA LEU A 24 11.27 -8.13 18.86
C LEU A 24 11.07 -9.52 19.45
N ASN A 25 9.88 -9.83 19.96
CA ASN A 25 9.57 -11.15 20.50
C ASN A 25 9.60 -12.23 19.41
N LYS A 26 9.04 -11.96 18.23
CA LYS A 26 9.10 -12.89 17.09
C LYS A 26 10.53 -13.10 16.59
N LEU A 27 11.34 -12.05 16.50
CA LEU A 27 12.77 -12.14 16.14
C LEU A 27 13.59 -12.92 17.18
N LYS A 28 13.31 -12.70 18.47
CA LYS A 28 13.94 -13.47 19.57
C LYS A 28 13.56 -14.95 19.51
N GLN A 29 12.29 -15.26 19.29
CA GLN A 29 11.82 -16.64 19.13
C GLN A 29 12.47 -17.34 17.94
N LEU A 30 12.64 -16.64 16.81
CA LEU A 30 13.37 -17.18 15.66
C LEU A 30 14.82 -17.53 16.02
N GLY A 31 15.53 -16.63 16.69
CA GLY A 31 16.90 -16.88 17.14
C GLY A 31 16.97 -18.02 18.17
N GLN A 32 16.05 -18.06 19.12
CA GLN A 32 15.99 -19.09 20.16
C GLN A 32 15.80 -20.48 19.56
N ARG A 33 14.89 -20.66 18.60
CA ARG A 33 14.68 -21.95 17.90
C ARG A 33 15.95 -22.48 17.26
N ILE A 34 16.77 -21.59 16.69
CA ILE A 34 18.01 -21.97 16.02
C ILE A 34 19.10 -22.33 17.03
N VAL A 35 19.20 -21.56 18.11
CA VAL A 35 20.12 -21.87 19.21
C VAL A 35 19.76 -23.19 19.87
N GLU A 36 18.48 -23.47 20.10
CA GLU A 36 17.98 -24.75 20.64
C GLU A 36 18.40 -25.93 19.75
N GLN A 37 18.21 -25.83 18.43
CA GLN A 37 18.67 -26.85 17.48
C GLN A 37 20.19 -27.08 17.57
N LEU A 38 20.98 -26.00 17.62
CA LEU A 38 22.44 -26.10 17.73
C LEU A 38 22.89 -26.73 19.07
N VAL A 39 22.22 -26.39 20.18
CA VAL A 39 22.49 -26.99 21.50
C VAL A 39 22.17 -28.48 21.49
N MET A 40 21.10 -28.89 20.80
CA MET A 40 20.75 -30.29 20.56
C MET A 40 21.69 -31.00 19.56
N LYS A 41 22.72 -30.32 19.05
CA LYS A 41 23.65 -30.80 18.01
C LYS A 41 22.96 -31.14 16.69
N GLU A 42 21.80 -30.54 16.44
CA GLU A 42 21.10 -30.64 15.16
C GLU A 42 21.48 -29.49 14.24
N LEU A 43 21.55 -29.79 12.95
CA LEU A 43 21.79 -28.76 11.93
C LEU A 43 20.55 -27.86 11.78
N PRO A 44 20.71 -26.52 11.80
CA PRO A 44 19.58 -25.61 11.78
C PRO A 44 18.61 -25.84 10.63
N GLU A 45 17.31 -25.78 10.94
CA GLU A 45 16.22 -25.93 9.99
C GLU A 45 15.12 -24.88 10.25
N ILE A 46 14.74 -24.16 9.18
CA ILE A 46 13.67 -23.16 9.20
C ILE A 46 12.62 -23.53 8.15
N LYS A 47 11.35 -23.57 8.59
CA LYS A 47 10.19 -23.73 7.72
C LYS A 47 9.62 -22.36 7.36
N LEU A 48 9.55 -22.08 6.06
CA LEU A 48 9.09 -20.82 5.49
C LEU A 48 7.78 -21.07 4.72
N PRO A 49 6.80 -20.17 4.77
CA PRO A 49 5.66 -20.22 3.85
C PRO A 49 6.12 -20.15 2.39
N ALA A 50 5.64 -21.08 1.56
CA ALA A 50 5.98 -21.10 0.15
C ALA A 50 5.30 -19.92 -0.58
N ARG A 51 6.07 -19.08 -1.27
CA ARG A 51 5.55 -17.93 -2.03
C ARG A 51 5.39 -18.21 -3.54
N THR A 52 5.29 -19.48 -3.91
CA THR A 52 5.07 -19.87 -5.31
C THR A 52 3.65 -19.53 -5.75
N THR A 53 3.45 -19.27 -7.04
CA THR A 53 2.12 -19.01 -7.62
C THR A 53 1.12 -20.12 -7.32
N SER A 54 1.59 -21.37 -7.19
CA SER A 54 0.78 -22.54 -6.84
C SER A 54 0.42 -22.68 -5.35
N ASN A 55 0.92 -21.79 -4.49
CA ASN A 55 0.53 -21.69 -3.08
C ASN A 55 -0.26 -20.42 -2.78
N ILE A 56 -0.45 -19.52 -3.75
CA ILE A 56 -1.24 -18.30 -3.55
C ILE A 56 -2.70 -18.64 -3.83
N VAL A 57 -3.56 -18.47 -2.82
CA VAL A 57 -5.00 -18.79 -2.89
C VAL A 57 -5.80 -17.51 -2.68
N TYR A 58 -6.87 -17.34 -3.44
CA TYR A 58 -7.80 -16.22 -3.23
C TYR A 58 -8.73 -16.53 -2.06
N ASP A 59 -8.72 -15.68 -1.04
CA ASP A 59 -9.61 -15.75 0.11
C ASP A 59 -10.78 -14.79 -0.12
N ALA A 60 -12.00 -15.33 -0.24
CA ALA A 60 -13.21 -14.56 -0.52
C ALA A 60 -13.67 -13.70 0.68
N ASP A 61 -13.39 -14.14 1.91
CA ASP A 61 -13.80 -13.42 3.12
C ASP A 61 -12.91 -12.19 3.34
N LEU A 62 -11.60 -12.38 3.14
CA LEU A 62 -10.63 -11.28 3.20
C LEU A 62 -10.54 -10.48 1.90
N ARG A 63 -11.23 -10.93 0.83
CA ARG A 63 -11.20 -10.39 -0.54
C ARG A 63 -9.78 -10.19 -1.08
N GLN A 64 -8.82 -11.02 -0.68
CA GLN A 64 -7.42 -10.85 -1.06
C GLN A 64 -6.73 -12.19 -1.26
N TYR A 65 -5.60 -12.16 -1.95
CA TYR A 65 -4.74 -13.34 -2.05
C TYR A 65 -4.01 -13.59 -0.73
N VAL A 66 -3.99 -14.85 -0.29
CA VAL A 66 -3.29 -15.30 0.91
C VAL A 66 -2.36 -16.46 0.59
N LEU A 67 -1.30 -16.62 1.38
CA LEU A 67 -0.45 -17.81 1.29
C LEU A 67 -1.21 -19.04 1.82
N GLY A 68 -1.19 -20.10 1.02
CA GLY A 68 -1.70 -21.42 1.35
C GLY A 68 -0.76 -22.20 2.28
N PRO A 69 -1.11 -23.46 2.60
CA PRO A 69 -0.47 -24.23 3.67
C PRO A 69 0.92 -24.77 3.31
N LYS A 70 1.39 -24.66 2.06
CA LYS A 70 2.68 -25.23 1.66
C LYS A 70 3.82 -24.49 2.34
N LEU A 71 4.74 -25.26 2.92
CA LEU A 71 5.96 -24.77 3.54
C LEU A 71 7.18 -25.24 2.74
N VAL A 72 8.18 -24.38 2.63
CA VAL A 72 9.53 -24.68 2.14
C VAL A 72 10.47 -24.77 3.32
N THR A 73 11.23 -25.85 3.38
CA THR A 73 12.25 -26.03 4.42
C THR A 73 13.61 -25.59 3.92
N ARG A 74 14.26 -24.68 4.64
CA ARG A 74 15.69 -24.38 4.50
C ARG A 74 16.46 -25.05 5.64
N THR A 75 17.50 -25.79 5.29
CA THR A 75 18.29 -26.56 6.25
C THR A 75 19.77 -26.38 5.97
N ALA A 76 20.57 -26.28 7.03
CA ALA A 76 22.03 -26.24 6.92
C ALA A 76 22.63 -27.58 6.43
N ARG A 77 21.83 -28.66 6.35
CA ARG A 77 22.26 -29.94 5.76
C ARG A 77 22.55 -29.85 4.26
N ASN A 78 21.90 -28.92 3.56
CA ASN A 78 22.07 -28.74 2.12
C ASN A 78 22.99 -27.54 1.86
N VAL A 79 24.12 -27.79 1.20
CA VAL A 79 25.12 -26.76 0.87
C VAL A 79 24.49 -25.58 0.11
N LYS A 80 23.51 -25.86 -0.77
CA LYS A 80 22.80 -24.81 -1.53
C LYS A 80 21.95 -23.89 -0.65
N HIS A 81 21.52 -24.36 0.52
CA HIS A 81 20.67 -23.61 1.44
C HIS A 81 21.47 -22.79 2.46
N LEU A 82 22.79 -23.02 2.59
CA LEU A 82 23.63 -22.32 3.56
C LEU A 82 23.66 -20.81 3.32
N ARG A 83 23.92 -20.37 2.08
CA ARG A 83 23.96 -18.94 1.74
C ARG A 83 22.61 -18.24 1.99
N PRO A 84 21.47 -18.74 1.46
CA PRO A 84 20.16 -18.14 1.74
C PRO A 84 19.75 -18.18 3.21
N LEU A 85 20.18 -19.19 3.96
CA LEU A 85 19.93 -19.28 5.41
C LEU A 85 20.73 -18.21 6.16
N SER A 86 22.03 -18.08 5.88
CA SER A 86 22.89 -17.06 6.50
C SER A 86 22.40 -15.64 6.21
N GLN A 87 22.02 -15.34 4.96
CA GLN A 87 21.44 -14.06 4.57
C GLN A 87 20.16 -13.75 5.37
N LEU A 88 19.26 -14.73 5.51
CA LEU A 88 18.02 -14.57 6.27
C LEU A 88 18.28 -14.29 7.76
N LEU A 89 19.23 -15.02 8.38
CA LEU A 89 19.58 -14.84 9.78
C LEU A 89 20.23 -13.50 10.05
N TRP A 90 21.09 -13.07 9.14
CA TRP A 90 21.68 -11.74 9.25
C TRP A 90 20.64 -10.65 9.07
N MET A 91 19.71 -10.80 8.13
CA MET A 91 18.64 -9.82 7.95
C MET A 91 17.71 -9.76 9.18
N ALA A 92 17.45 -10.90 9.83
CA ALA A 92 16.76 -10.95 11.12
C ALA A 92 17.55 -10.23 12.24
N LEU A 93 18.87 -10.43 12.30
CA LEU A 93 19.76 -9.75 13.26
C LEU A 93 19.78 -8.23 13.01
N PHE A 94 19.94 -7.81 11.76
CA PHE A 94 19.94 -6.40 11.36
C PHE A 94 18.60 -5.74 11.71
N SER A 95 17.48 -6.38 11.37
CA SER A 95 16.13 -5.94 11.73
C SER A 95 15.96 -5.78 13.24
N LYS A 96 16.45 -6.74 14.04
CA LYS A 96 16.44 -6.65 15.51
C LYS A 96 17.21 -5.41 16.00
N GLN A 97 18.42 -5.19 15.48
CA GLN A 97 19.23 -4.03 15.86
C GLN A 97 18.57 -2.70 15.49
N LEU A 98 17.92 -2.61 14.33
CA LEU A 98 17.17 -1.42 13.93
C LEU A 98 16.03 -1.11 14.90
N VAL A 99 15.27 -2.13 15.30
CA VAL A 99 14.15 -1.98 16.23
C VAL A 99 14.64 -1.61 17.64
N GLU A 100 15.69 -2.27 18.15
CA GLU A 100 16.27 -1.98 19.48
C GLU A 100 16.86 -0.57 19.55
N LYS A 101 17.59 -0.15 18.51
CA LYS A 101 18.24 1.17 18.47
C LYS A 101 17.29 2.29 18.03
N LYS A 102 16.02 1.98 17.73
CA LYS A 102 15.02 2.91 17.16
C LYS A 102 15.52 3.63 15.90
N LYS A 103 16.29 2.92 15.06
CA LYS A 103 16.81 3.43 13.78
C LYS A 103 16.05 2.84 12.61
N THR A 104 16.06 3.55 11.49
CA THR A 104 15.45 3.14 10.22
C THR A 104 16.52 2.91 9.17
N SER A 105 16.26 1.99 8.24
CA SER A 105 17.15 1.68 7.12
C SER A 105 16.34 1.65 5.82
N THR A 106 16.96 2.08 4.71
CA THR A 106 16.40 1.78 3.40
C THR A 106 16.76 0.35 2.96
N LEU A 107 16.08 -0.19 1.94
CA LEU A 107 16.44 -1.46 1.32
C LEU A 107 17.88 -1.44 0.75
N ARG A 108 18.30 -0.31 0.16
CA ARG A 108 19.67 -0.14 -0.35
C ARG A 108 20.69 -0.10 0.79
N ASP A 109 20.39 0.60 1.87
CA ASP A 109 21.28 0.63 3.04
C ASP A 109 21.44 -0.76 3.65
N ALA A 110 20.36 -1.55 3.71
CA ALA A 110 20.39 -2.92 4.19
C ALA A 110 21.28 -3.82 3.31
N PHE A 111 21.22 -3.65 1.98
CA PHE A 111 22.10 -4.33 1.02
C PHE A 111 23.58 -3.98 1.24
N TYR A 112 23.92 -2.69 1.34
CA TYR A 112 25.32 -2.27 1.56
C TYR A 112 25.85 -2.66 2.94
N ASN A 113 25.00 -2.63 3.97
CA ASN A 113 25.39 -3.08 5.30
C ASN A 113 25.73 -4.57 5.31
N ALA A 114 25.00 -5.39 4.54
CA ALA A 114 25.26 -6.82 4.42
C ALA A 114 26.63 -7.13 3.84
N ILE A 115 26.96 -6.45 2.73
CA ILE A 115 28.26 -6.58 2.08
C ILE A 115 29.38 -6.21 3.05
N GLY A 116 29.20 -5.15 3.85
CA GLY A 116 30.15 -4.74 4.88
C GLY A 116 30.38 -5.78 5.99
N PHE A 117 29.40 -6.65 6.26
CA PHE A 117 29.51 -7.76 7.21
C PHE A 117 30.00 -9.07 6.57
N GLY A 118 30.37 -9.06 5.28
CA GLY A 118 30.83 -10.24 4.54
C GLY A 118 29.69 -11.16 4.09
N ILE A 119 28.47 -10.62 3.93
CA ILE A 119 27.33 -11.36 3.41
C ILE A 119 27.05 -10.89 2.00
N ASP A 120 27.38 -11.75 1.06
CA ASP A 120 27.29 -11.44 -0.36
C ASP A 120 25.87 -11.66 -0.89
N PHE A 121 25.35 -10.62 -1.52
CA PHE A 121 24.18 -10.64 -2.38
C PHE A 121 24.61 -10.43 -3.82
N GLU A 122 24.02 -11.17 -4.77
CA GLU A 122 24.29 -11.03 -6.21
C GLU A 122 23.75 -9.70 -6.73
N ASP A 123 22.54 -9.34 -6.29
CA ASP A 123 21.89 -8.10 -6.68
C ASP A 123 20.93 -7.60 -5.58
N GLN A 124 20.37 -6.40 -5.81
CA GLN A 124 19.40 -5.81 -4.89
C GLN A 124 18.14 -6.69 -4.78
N ASN A 125 17.72 -7.36 -5.87
CA ASN A 125 16.53 -8.20 -5.85
C ASN A 125 16.69 -9.41 -4.91
N GLU A 126 17.88 -10.01 -4.81
CA GLU A 126 18.14 -11.08 -3.86
C GLU A 126 17.95 -10.59 -2.42
N SER A 127 18.48 -9.42 -2.07
CA SER A 127 18.30 -8.83 -0.74
C SER A 127 16.83 -8.49 -0.43
N ASP A 128 16.12 -7.91 -1.41
CA ASP A 128 14.69 -7.58 -1.28
C ASP A 128 13.84 -8.86 -1.11
N ASN A 129 14.22 -9.93 -1.79
CA ASN A 129 13.58 -11.24 -1.64
C ASN A 129 13.77 -11.79 -0.23
N VAL A 130 14.98 -11.69 0.34
CA VAL A 130 15.26 -12.13 1.72
C VAL A 130 14.49 -11.31 2.76
N VAL A 131 14.39 -9.99 2.58
CA VAL A 131 13.54 -9.13 3.44
C VAL A 131 12.09 -9.61 3.39
N THR A 132 11.59 -9.95 2.20
CA THR A 132 10.21 -10.41 2.02
C THR A 132 9.99 -11.85 2.55
N GLU A 133 11.03 -12.69 2.57
CA GLU A 133 10.99 -13.99 3.28
C GLU A 133 10.90 -13.81 4.78
N LEU A 134 11.70 -12.90 5.34
CA LEU A 134 11.64 -12.55 6.76
C LEU A 134 10.24 -12.02 7.13
N GLU A 135 9.67 -11.18 6.27
CA GLU A 135 8.30 -10.69 6.39
C GLU A 135 7.27 -11.83 6.49
N SER A 136 7.39 -12.82 5.59
CA SER A 136 6.51 -13.98 5.55
C SER A 136 6.70 -14.92 6.74
N LEU A 137 7.93 -15.07 7.21
CA LEU A 137 8.27 -15.91 8.36
C LEU A 137 7.75 -15.33 9.67
N LEU A 138 7.89 -14.02 9.85
CA LEU A 138 7.43 -13.32 11.05
C LEU A 138 5.91 -13.03 10.98
N GLY A 139 5.33 -12.95 9.78
CA GLY A 139 3.95 -12.53 9.59
C GLY A 139 3.72 -11.10 10.11
N VAL A 140 4.69 -10.22 9.88
CA VAL A 140 4.63 -8.78 10.18
C VAL A 140 5.20 -8.04 8.99
N ILE A 141 4.75 -6.82 8.73
CA ILE A 141 5.23 -6.06 7.58
C ILE A 141 6.63 -5.50 7.81
N ARG A 142 7.43 -5.34 6.75
CA ARG A 142 8.81 -4.84 6.84
C ARG A 142 8.94 -3.44 7.42
N GLU A 143 7.90 -2.65 7.22
CA GLU A 143 7.78 -1.32 7.80
C GLU A 143 7.72 -1.35 9.34
N ASP A 144 7.38 -2.48 9.96
CA ASP A 144 7.34 -2.65 11.43
C ASP A 144 8.69 -3.03 12.04
N PHE A 145 9.61 -3.58 11.25
CA PHE A 145 11.01 -3.76 11.64
C PHE A 145 11.94 -2.68 11.07
N ASN A 146 11.38 -1.50 10.78
CA ASN A 146 12.06 -0.27 10.39
C ASN A 146 12.86 -0.33 9.07
N ILE A 147 12.48 -1.20 8.14
CA ILE A 147 13.03 -1.23 6.78
C ILE A 147 12.02 -0.65 5.80
N TYR A 148 12.44 0.38 5.06
CA TYR A 148 11.56 1.14 4.18
C TYR A 148 12.10 1.25 2.74
N PRO A 149 11.22 1.26 1.73
CA PRO A 149 11.60 1.71 0.39
C PRO A 149 11.73 3.24 0.35
N GLU A 150 12.33 3.76 -0.72
CA GLU A 150 12.22 5.20 -1.04
C GLU A 150 10.80 5.47 -1.55
N GLU A 151 10.10 6.43 -0.95
CA GLU A 151 8.68 6.69 -1.24
C GLU A 151 8.46 8.08 -1.84
N ARG A 152 7.54 8.16 -2.81
CA ARG A 152 7.20 9.39 -3.53
C ARG A 152 5.69 9.57 -3.54
N SER A 153 5.11 9.83 -2.37
CA SER A 153 3.67 10.06 -2.23
C SER A 153 3.39 11.22 -1.29
N SER A 154 2.25 11.88 -1.48
CA SER A 154 1.90 13.10 -0.75
C SER A 154 0.46 13.04 -0.23
N VAL A 155 0.18 13.77 0.84
CA VAL A 155 -1.16 13.93 1.40
C VAL A 155 -1.43 15.39 1.73
N PHE A 156 -2.66 15.82 1.46
CA PHE A 156 -3.16 17.14 1.82
C PHE A 156 -4.61 17.03 2.30
N GLY A 157 -4.97 17.68 3.40
CA GLY A 157 -6.35 17.62 3.88
C GLY A 157 -6.52 18.12 5.31
N PRO A 158 -7.77 18.27 5.78
CA PRO A 158 -8.07 18.75 7.12
C PRO A 158 -7.88 17.66 8.17
N LEU A 159 -6.61 17.25 8.37
CA LEU A 159 -6.16 16.23 9.31
C LEU A 159 -4.94 16.76 10.06
N VAL A 160 -4.98 16.67 11.39
CA VAL A 160 -3.85 16.96 12.27
C VAL A 160 -3.25 15.65 12.74
N VAL A 161 -2.00 15.44 12.37
CA VAL A 161 -1.21 14.26 12.75
C VAL A 161 -0.20 14.63 13.84
N GLN A 162 0.17 13.66 14.66
CA GLN A 162 1.23 13.79 15.65
C GLN A 162 2.29 12.72 15.44
N TYR A 163 3.53 13.18 15.34
CA TYR A 163 4.67 12.31 15.15
C TYR A 163 5.05 11.58 16.44
N ASN A 164 5.37 10.30 16.28
CA ASN A 164 5.83 9.39 17.34
C ASN A 164 7.27 8.90 17.09
N VAL A 165 8.00 9.58 16.21
CA VAL A 165 9.38 9.22 15.85
C VAL A 165 10.38 9.93 16.77
N PRO A 166 11.50 9.28 17.13
CA PRO A 166 12.53 9.88 17.97
C PRO A 166 12.98 11.25 17.43
N GLY A 167 13.03 12.27 18.30
CA GLY A 167 13.39 13.64 17.94
C GLY A 167 12.22 14.54 17.53
N TYR A 168 11.08 13.98 17.13
CA TYR A 168 9.86 14.72 16.79
C TYR A 168 8.65 14.25 17.59
N GLU A 169 8.87 13.53 18.71
CA GLU A 169 7.81 13.01 19.56
C GLU A 169 6.93 14.14 20.07
N GLY A 170 5.62 14.05 19.81
CA GLY A 170 4.65 15.04 20.26
C GLY A 170 4.43 16.20 19.29
N SER A 171 5.30 16.39 18.29
CA SER A 171 5.16 17.41 17.26
C SER A 171 3.88 17.18 16.45
N ARG A 172 3.05 18.21 16.36
CA ARG A 172 1.80 18.19 15.61
C ARG A 172 1.99 18.87 14.27
N LEU A 173 1.48 18.24 13.22
CA LEU A 173 1.46 18.81 11.88
C LEU A 173 0.00 18.86 11.40
N ASP A 174 -0.44 20.04 11.02
CA ASP A 174 -1.68 20.22 10.28
C ASP A 174 -1.37 20.04 8.78
N LEU A 175 -2.01 19.07 8.14
CA LEU A 175 -1.74 18.77 6.73
C LEU A 175 -2.26 19.87 5.79
N THR A 176 -3.05 20.83 6.27
CA THR A 176 -3.51 21.97 5.47
C THR A 176 -2.49 23.09 5.36
N THR A 177 -1.45 23.11 6.21
CA THR A 177 -0.45 24.19 6.21
C THR A 177 0.64 24.03 5.14
N ILE A 178 0.71 22.86 4.50
CA ILE A 178 1.71 22.57 3.47
C ILE A 178 1.03 22.70 2.09
N PRO A 179 1.33 23.73 1.28
CA PRO A 179 0.64 23.98 0.02
C PRO A 179 0.69 22.82 -0.97
N ASP A 180 1.86 22.18 -1.12
CA ASP A 180 2.07 21.04 -2.04
C ASP A 180 1.64 19.68 -1.44
N GLY A 181 1.15 19.70 -0.19
CA GLY A 181 0.91 18.52 0.62
C GLY A 181 2.18 17.95 1.27
N ALA A 182 1.96 17.22 2.36
CA ALA A 182 3.02 16.60 3.14
C ALA A 182 3.43 15.26 2.53
N MET A 183 4.73 14.96 2.49
CA MET A 183 5.21 13.66 2.03
C MET A 183 4.80 12.54 2.99
N ILE A 184 4.20 11.48 2.45
CA ILE A 184 3.91 10.28 3.22
C ILE A 184 5.17 9.42 3.22
N GLY A 185 5.96 9.58 4.27
CA GLY A 185 7.07 8.68 4.59
C GLY A 185 6.79 7.82 5.83
N PRO A 186 7.82 7.11 6.34
CA PRO A 186 7.71 6.21 7.50
C PRO A 186 7.10 6.87 8.75
N ALA A 187 7.51 8.12 9.02
CA ALA A 187 7.03 8.88 10.16
C ALA A 187 5.55 9.25 10.04
N MET A 188 5.07 9.53 8.82
CA MET A 188 3.68 9.91 8.57
C MET A 188 2.76 8.68 8.57
N ALA A 189 3.20 7.58 7.97
CA ALA A 189 2.44 6.33 7.94
C ALA A 189 2.21 5.72 9.33
N THR A 190 3.06 6.06 10.30
CA THR A 190 2.95 5.62 11.70
C THR A 190 2.50 6.73 12.67
N ALA A 191 2.26 7.94 12.16
CA ALA A 191 1.80 9.07 12.97
C ALA A 191 0.41 8.82 13.57
N ARG A 192 0.14 9.39 14.74
CA ARG A 192 -1.17 9.32 15.39
C ARG A 192 -2.11 10.37 14.83
N PHE A 193 -3.35 9.99 14.54
CA PHE A 193 -4.40 10.93 14.13
C PHE A 193 -5.01 11.58 15.38
N ILE A 194 -4.87 12.90 15.50
CA ILE A 194 -5.44 13.65 16.63
C ILE A 194 -6.82 14.16 16.27
N LYS A 195 -6.92 14.87 15.14
CA LYS A 195 -8.12 15.59 14.76
C LYS A 195 -8.32 15.46 13.26
N CYS A 196 -9.50 15.00 12.87
CA CYS A 196 -9.91 14.91 11.48
C CYS A 196 -11.24 15.65 11.32
N GLU A 197 -11.30 16.60 10.39
CA GLU A 197 -12.56 17.26 10.00
C GLU A 197 -13.07 16.78 8.62
N ALA A 198 -12.32 15.88 7.98
CA ALA A 198 -12.69 15.27 6.72
C ALA A 198 -13.83 14.26 6.88
N LYS A 199 -14.62 14.13 5.82
CA LYS A 199 -15.70 13.15 5.68
C LYS A 199 -15.39 12.03 4.70
N GLN A 200 -14.36 12.19 3.87
CA GLN A 200 -13.98 11.23 2.84
C GLN A 200 -12.51 11.39 2.45
N VAL A 201 -11.97 10.39 1.74
CA VAL A 201 -10.58 10.37 1.24
C VAL A 201 -10.62 10.20 -0.28
N PHE A 202 -9.89 11.05 -1.00
CA PHE A 202 -9.68 10.96 -2.44
C PHE A 202 -8.25 10.53 -2.70
N VAL A 203 -8.07 9.37 -3.31
CA VAL A 203 -6.77 8.83 -3.72
C VAL A 203 -6.63 9.10 -5.21
N VAL A 204 -5.58 9.82 -5.61
CA VAL A 204 -5.35 10.25 -6.99
C VAL A 204 -4.00 9.72 -7.45
N GLU A 205 -3.98 9.09 -8.62
CA GLU A 205 -2.75 8.54 -9.21
C GLU A 205 -1.85 9.62 -9.81
N LYS A 206 -2.43 10.48 -10.65
CA LYS A 206 -1.72 11.49 -11.47
C LYS A 206 -1.45 12.76 -10.67
N GLY A 207 -0.19 13.21 -10.69
CA GLY A 207 0.25 14.44 -10.02
C GLY A 207 -0.43 15.71 -10.53
N ALA A 208 -0.68 15.82 -11.83
CA ALA A 208 -1.37 16.98 -12.41
C ALA A 208 -2.81 17.13 -11.88
N VAL A 209 -3.53 16.02 -11.72
CA VAL A 209 -4.90 16.01 -11.17
C VAL A 209 -4.86 16.33 -9.68
N TYR A 210 -3.86 15.81 -8.95
CA TYR A 210 -3.64 16.14 -7.55
C TYR A 210 -3.40 17.64 -7.36
N GLN A 211 -2.51 18.27 -8.14
CA GLN A 211 -2.26 19.72 -8.07
C GLN A 211 -3.53 20.53 -8.34
N ARG A 212 -4.31 20.18 -9.36
CA ARG A 212 -5.60 20.82 -9.63
C ARG A 212 -6.57 20.70 -8.46
N PHE A 213 -6.61 19.55 -7.78
CA PHE A 213 -7.48 19.39 -6.61
C PHE A 213 -7.09 20.30 -5.43
N LEU A 214 -5.81 20.63 -5.31
CA LEU A 214 -5.30 21.59 -4.34
C LEU A 214 -5.70 23.03 -4.72
N GLU A 215 -5.47 23.41 -5.98
CA GLU A 215 -5.78 24.74 -6.53
C GLU A 215 -7.28 25.06 -6.42
N GLU A 216 -8.15 24.11 -6.78
CA GLU A 216 -9.60 24.23 -6.72
C GLU A 216 -10.19 24.07 -5.30
N GLY A 217 -9.33 23.84 -4.30
CA GLY A 217 -9.76 23.74 -2.91
C GLY A 217 -10.71 22.58 -2.61
N VAL A 218 -10.60 21.47 -3.35
CA VAL A 218 -11.45 20.26 -3.22
C VAL A 218 -11.50 19.78 -1.77
N SER A 219 -10.36 19.83 -1.08
CA SER A 219 -10.22 19.50 0.34
C SER A 219 -11.21 20.28 1.23
N LYS A 220 -11.44 21.57 0.95
CA LYS A 220 -12.39 22.42 1.71
C LYS A 220 -13.83 22.17 1.28
N THR A 221 -14.09 22.15 -0.03
CA THR A 221 -15.44 22.01 -0.61
C THR A 221 -16.08 20.67 -0.25
N PHE A 222 -15.31 19.59 -0.40
CA PHE A 222 -15.79 18.22 -0.19
C PHE A 222 -15.43 17.66 1.20
N LYS A 223 -14.75 18.45 2.05
CA LYS A 223 -14.16 18.02 3.32
C LYS A 223 -13.40 16.71 3.14
N ALA A 224 -12.46 16.70 2.21
CA ALA A 224 -11.77 15.49 1.77
C ALA A 224 -10.28 15.53 2.11
N ILE A 225 -9.71 14.37 2.46
CA ILE A 225 -8.26 14.18 2.48
C ILE A 225 -7.85 13.70 1.09
N ILE A 226 -6.88 14.36 0.48
CA ILE A 226 -6.39 14.09 -0.86
C ILE A 226 -5.03 13.39 -0.72
N VAL A 227 -4.90 12.21 -1.30
CA VAL A 227 -3.68 11.39 -1.27
C VAL A 227 -3.19 11.18 -2.69
N HIS A 228 -1.95 11.57 -2.97
CA HIS A 228 -1.29 11.33 -4.25
C HIS A 228 -0.39 10.10 -4.17
N THR A 229 -0.61 9.12 -5.05
CA THR A 229 0.15 7.85 -5.05
C THR A 229 1.32 7.82 -6.02
N ALA A 230 1.38 8.73 -7.00
CA ALA A 230 2.38 8.79 -8.06
C ALA A 230 2.55 7.45 -8.81
N GLY A 231 1.46 6.95 -9.38
CA GLY A 231 1.39 5.61 -9.99
C GLY A 231 1.06 4.52 -8.98
N GLN A 232 1.79 3.40 -9.02
CA GLN A 232 1.56 2.29 -8.10
C GLN A 232 1.89 2.71 -6.66
N ALA A 233 0.84 2.80 -5.83
CA ALA A 233 0.96 3.31 -4.47
C ALA A 233 2.04 2.57 -3.65
N PRO A 234 2.99 3.30 -3.02
CA PRO A 234 3.92 2.74 -2.07
C PRO A 234 3.23 2.06 -0.88
N ARG A 235 3.98 1.20 -0.18
CA ARG A 235 3.42 0.40 0.94
C ARG A 235 3.04 1.28 2.13
N ALA A 236 3.81 2.32 2.47
CA ALA A 236 3.42 3.19 3.57
C ALA A 236 2.19 4.05 3.20
N THR A 237 2.05 4.46 1.94
CA THR A 237 0.84 5.13 1.42
C THR A 237 -0.38 4.23 1.57
N ARG A 238 -0.26 2.95 1.20
CA ARG A 238 -1.34 1.96 1.37
C ARG A 238 -1.74 1.76 2.82
N ARG A 239 -0.73 1.63 3.71
CA ARG A 239 -0.95 1.56 5.16
C ARG A 239 -1.68 2.80 5.66
N PHE A 240 -1.25 3.98 5.22
CA PHE A 240 -1.86 5.25 5.60
C PHE A 240 -3.32 5.34 5.14
N ILE A 241 -3.63 5.01 3.88
CA ILE A 241 -4.99 4.96 3.35
C ILE A 241 -5.87 3.99 4.14
N ARG A 242 -5.36 2.78 4.41
CA ARG A 242 -6.08 1.78 5.22
C ARG A 242 -6.37 2.29 6.62
N ARG A 243 -5.41 2.96 7.27
CA ARG A 243 -5.61 3.55 8.60
C ARG A 243 -6.66 4.66 8.59
N LEU A 244 -6.72 5.50 7.55
CA LEU A 244 -7.80 6.48 7.40
C LEU A 244 -9.17 5.80 7.28
N ASN A 245 -9.24 4.67 6.59
CA ASN A 245 -10.47 3.90 6.47
C ASN A 245 -10.85 3.18 7.78
N GLN A 246 -9.92 2.49 8.45
CA GLN A 246 -10.22 1.67 9.62
C GLN A 246 -10.34 2.48 10.92
N GLU A 247 -9.40 3.41 11.17
CA GLU A 247 -9.38 4.21 12.42
C GLU A 247 -10.40 5.35 12.38
N LEU A 248 -10.56 6.02 11.23
CA LEU A 248 -11.44 7.18 11.07
C LEU A 248 -12.76 6.85 10.38
N LYS A 249 -12.96 5.63 9.88
CA LYS A 249 -14.17 5.18 9.15
C LYS A 249 -14.52 6.08 7.96
N LEU A 250 -13.49 6.63 7.31
CA LEU A 250 -13.67 7.48 6.14
C LEU A 250 -13.82 6.61 4.87
N PRO A 251 -14.83 6.87 4.03
CA PRO A 251 -14.91 6.26 2.71
C PRO A 251 -13.74 6.73 1.85
N VAL A 252 -13.11 5.79 1.17
CA VAL A 252 -11.95 6.02 0.31
C VAL A 252 -12.41 5.88 -1.14
N TYR A 253 -12.23 6.94 -1.92
CA TYR A 253 -12.54 7.00 -3.34
C TYR A 253 -11.25 7.07 -4.14
N ILE A 254 -11.06 6.14 -5.07
CA ILE A 254 -9.84 6.00 -5.85
C ILE A 254 -10.09 6.49 -7.28
N PHE A 255 -9.23 7.42 -7.71
CA PHE A 255 -9.19 8.03 -9.04
C PHE A 255 -7.93 7.62 -9.79
N THR A 256 -8.11 6.86 -10.86
CA THR A 256 -7.05 6.37 -11.77
C THR A 256 -7.40 6.68 -13.22
N ASP A 257 -6.44 6.54 -14.12
CA ASP A 257 -6.69 6.67 -15.56
C ASP A 257 -7.63 5.55 -16.06
N ALA A 258 -8.35 5.82 -17.17
CA ALA A 258 -9.20 4.84 -17.83
C ALA A 258 -8.38 3.99 -18.80
N ASP A 259 -7.53 3.15 -18.23
CA ASP A 259 -6.72 2.18 -18.94
C ASP A 259 -6.53 0.89 -18.10
N PRO A 260 -5.91 -0.17 -18.66
CA PRO A 260 -5.72 -1.43 -17.94
C PRO A 260 -4.82 -1.28 -16.69
N TRP A 261 -3.93 -0.29 -16.68
CA TRP A 261 -2.98 -0.07 -15.59
C TRP A 261 -3.63 0.66 -14.42
N GLY A 262 -4.45 1.68 -14.68
CA GLY A 262 -5.26 2.37 -13.69
C GLY A 262 -6.24 1.42 -13.00
N VAL A 263 -6.91 0.56 -13.77
CA VAL A 263 -7.74 -0.55 -13.25
C VAL A 263 -6.92 -1.45 -12.33
N HIS A 264 -5.68 -1.77 -12.72
CA HIS A 264 -4.78 -2.59 -11.89
C HIS A 264 -4.34 -1.87 -10.61
N ILE A 265 -4.01 -0.57 -10.67
CA ILE A 265 -3.62 0.24 -9.51
C ILE A 265 -4.75 0.30 -8.49
N ALA A 266 -5.97 0.59 -8.94
CA ALA A 266 -7.14 0.61 -8.06
C ALA A 266 -7.40 -0.76 -7.41
N ASN A 267 -7.30 -1.84 -8.18
CA ASN A 267 -7.47 -3.19 -7.66
C ASN A 267 -6.42 -3.55 -6.60
N VAL A 268 -5.16 -3.18 -6.83
CA VAL A 268 -4.07 -3.45 -5.89
C VAL A 268 -4.23 -2.67 -4.58
N LEU A 269 -4.80 -1.47 -4.61
CA LEU A 269 -5.15 -0.72 -3.39
C LEU A 269 -6.27 -1.43 -2.59
N ILE A 270 -7.26 -1.98 -3.27
CA ILE A 270 -8.45 -2.58 -2.65
C ILE A 270 -8.17 -4.01 -2.17
N TYR A 271 -7.64 -4.87 -3.05
CA TYR A 271 -7.49 -6.31 -2.84
C TYR A 271 -6.04 -6.79 -2.72
N GLY A 272 -5.05 -5.90 -2.86
CA GLY A 272 -3.64 -6.24 -2.75
C GLY A 272 -3.05 -6.81 -4.03
N SER A 273 -1.77 -7.18 -4.00
CA SER A 273 -1.10 -7.87 -5.12
C SER A 273 -0.90 -9.34 -4.77
N ALA A 274 -0.95 -10.23 -5.76
CA ALA A 274 -0.61 -11.64 -5.56
C ALA A 274 0.81 -11.83 -4.99
N LEU A 275 1.76 -10.98 -5.40
CA LEU A 275 3.14 -10.99 -4.87
C LEU A 275 3.24 -10.59 -3.39
N ALA A 276 2.21 -9.92 -2.87
CA ALA A 276 2.11 -9.50 -1.47
C ALA A 276 1.09 -10.33 -0.69
N ALA A 277 0.78 -11.56 -1.14
CA ALA A 277 -0.20 -12.43 -0.49
C ALA A 277 0.15 -12.81 0.97
N HIS A 278 1.41 -12.62 1.37
CA HIS A 278 1.84 -12.76 2.77
C HIS A 278 1.43 -11.58 3.66
N VAL A 279 1.00 -10.45 3.06
CA VAL A 279 0.70 -9.21 3.75
C VAL A 279 -0.79 -8.90 3.70
N LYS A 280 -1.45 -9.03 4.85
CA LYS A 280 -2.89 -8.76 4.98
C LYS A 280 -3.22 -7.32 5.38
N GLU A 281 -2.22 -6.53 5.78
CA GLU A 281 -2.41 -5.23 6.45
C GLU A 281 -2.31 -4.01 5.52
N LEU A 282 -2.13 -4.22 4.22
CA LEU A 282 -1.93 -3.14 3.24
C LEU A 282 -3.13 -2.90 2.31
N THR A 283 -4.15 -3.74 2.40
CA THR A 283 -5.34 -3.68 1.53
C THR A 283 -6.43 -2.84 2.17
N THR A 284 -7.24 -2.15 1.35
CA THR A 284 -8.44 -1.43 1.81
C THR A 284 -9.67 -1.96 1.07
N PRO A 285 -10.24 -3.10 1.48
CA PRO A 285 -11.31 -3.77 0.72
C PRO A 285 -12.61 -2.96 0.57
N ASP A 286 -12.84 -2.00 1.47
CA ASP A 286 -14.02 -1.12 1.48
C ASP A 286 -13.81 0.18 0.69
N ALA A 287 -12.68 0.33 -0.01
CA ALA A 287 -12.45 1.47 -0.88
C ALA A 287 -13.19 1.32 -2.22
N TYR A 288 -13.66 2.45 -2.75
CA TYR A 288 -14.45 2.51 -3.97
C TYR A 288 -13.58 2.98 -5.14
N TRP A 289 -13.53 2.19 -6.20
CA TRP A 289 -12.97 2.63 -7.47
C TRP A 289 -13.97 3.54 -8.19
N THR A 290 -13.68 4.84 -8.23
CA THR A 290 -14.65 5.89 -8.62
C THR A 290 -14.54 6.30 -10.08
N GLY A 291 -13.43 5.93 -10.72
CA GLY A 291 -13.15 6.23 -12.12
C GLY A 291 -11.72 6.70 -12.31
N LEU A 292 -11.33 7.12 -13.50
CA LEU A 292 -12.12 7.19 -14.72
C LEU A 292 -12.49 5.78 -15.22
N TRP A 293 -13.78 5.53 -15.45
CA TRP A 293 -14.25 4.23 -15.95
C TRP A 293 -14.22 4.16 -17.48
N ALA A 294 -14.28 2.94 -18.02
CA ALA A 294 -14.34 2.74 -19.46
C ALA A 294 -15.59 3.37 -20.06
N THR A 295 -16.73 3.25 -19.36
CA THR A 295 -18.00 3.87 -19.75
C THR A 295 -17.94 5.40 -19.74
N ASP A 296 -17.06 6.01 -18.94
CA ASP A 296 -16.95 7.46 -18.85
C ASP A 296 -16.35 8.07 -20.11
N ILE A 297 -15.51 7.32 -20.83
CA ILE A 297 -14.92 7.74 -22.10
C ILE A 297 -16.01 8.12 -23.10
N THR A 298 -17.07 7.30 -23.19
CA THR A 298 -18.18 7.54 -24.12
C THR A 298 -19.22 8.48 -23.53
N LYS A 299 -19.54 8.37 -22.23
CA LYS A 299 -20.50 9.24 -21.54
C LYS A 299 -20.10 10.72 -21.61
N TYR A 300 -18.84 11.02 -21.30
CA TYR A 300 -18.31 12.39 -21.31
C TYR A 300 -17.56 12.73 -22.61
N LYS A 301 -17.63 11.89 -23.66
CA LYS A 301 -17.00 12.11 -24.97
C LYS A 301 -15.53 12.56 -24.86
N LEU A 302 -14.76 11.87 -24.03
CA LEU A 302 -13.39 12.25 -23.69
C LEU A 302 -12.42 11.98 -24.85
N PRO A 303 -11.35 12.79 -25.00
CA PRO A 303 -10.19 12.43 -25.80
C PRO A 303 -9.67 11.06 -25.39
N ALA A 304 -9.64 10.12 -26.33
CA ALA A 304 -9.24 8.75 -26.07
C ALA A 304 -8.29 8.25 -27.15
N MET A 305 -7.27 7.52 -26.71
CA MET A 305 -6.26 6.89 -27.55
C MET A 305 -6.64 5.43 -27.81
N ARG A 306 -6.25 4.89 -28.97
CA ARG A 306 -6.44 3.45 -29.24
C ARG A 306 -5.51 2.62 -28.36
N PHE A 307 -5.96 1.44 -27.98
CA PHE A 307 -5.11 0.47 -27.31
C PHE A 307 -3.96 0.01 -28.20
N ASN A 308 -2.83 -0.31 -27.56
CA ASN A 308 -1.77 -1.10 -28.17
C ASN A 308 -1.98 -2.60 -27.87
N GLU A 309 -1.09 -3.44 -28.39
CA GLU A 309 -1.15 -4.89 -28.18
C GLU A 309 -0.98 -5.27 -26.70
N GLU A 310 -0.16 -4.52 -25.97
CA GLU A 310 0.12 -4.75 -24.55
C GLU A 310 -1.12 -4.47 -23.68
N ASP A 311 -1.82 -3.37 -23.93
CA ASP A 311 -3.08 -3.01 -23.28
C ASP A 311 -4.13 -4.12 -23.48
N THR A 312 -4.22 -4.63 -24.71
CA THR A 312 -5.16 -5.69 -25.08
C THR A 312 -4.84 -7.00 -24.38
N ARG A 313 -3.54 -7.38 -24.34
CA ARG A 313 -3.08 -8.55 -23.57
C ARG A 313 -3.39 -8.38 -22.10
N ARG A 314 -3.13 -7.19 -21.53
CA ARG A 314 -3.34 -6.93 -20.11
C ARG A 314 -4.81 -7.06 -19.72
N ILE A 315 -5.74 -6.51 -20.51
CA ILE A 315 -7.19 -6.67 -20.28
C ILE A 315 -7.59 -8.14 -20.24
N ALA A 316 -7.07 -8.95 -21.16
CA ALA A 316 -7.36 -10.38 -21.20
C ALA A 316 -6.81 -11.13 -19.98
N GLU A 317 -5.72 -10.65 -19.36
CA GLU A 317 -5.23 -11.16 -18.08
C GLU A 317 -6.14 -10.75 -16.92
N LEU A 318 -6.55 -9.48 -16.87
CA LEU A 318 -7.44 -8.97 -15.82
C LEU A 318 -8.81 -9.67 -15.82
N GLU A 319 -9.33 -10.01 -17.01
CA GLU A 319 -10.60 -10.73 -17.18
C GLU A 319 -10.56 -12.15 -16.57
N LYS A 320 -9.39 -12.79 -16.52
CA LYS A 320 -9.21 -14.14 -15.95
C LYS A 320 -9.04 -14.12 -14.44
N ASP A 321 -8.75 -12.98 -13.84
CA ASP A 321 -8.46 -12.86 -12.42
C ASP A 321 -9.76 -12.75 -11.61
N PRO A 322 -9.98 -13.62 -10.60
CA PRO A 322 -11.22 -13.66 -9.82
C PRO A 322 -11.55 -12.34 -9.12
N ARG A 323 -10.55 -11.49 -8.84
CA ARG A 323 -10.76 -10.17 -8.22
C ARG A 323 -11.57 -9.20 -9.07
N TYR A 324 -11.63 -9.44 -10.37
CA TYR A 324 -12.34 -8.59 -11.33
C TYR A 324 -13.68 -9.19 -11.77
N ALA A 325 -14.10 -10.31 -11.18
CA ALA A 325 -15.32 -11.02 -11.59
C ALA A 325 -16.63 -10.34 -11.15
N VAL A 326 -16.56 -9.38 -10.22
CA VAL A 326 -17.71 -8.67 -9.64
C VAL A 326 -17.81 -7.26 -10.23
N ASP A 327 -19.02 -6.73 -10.32
CA ASP A 327 -19.22 -5.33 -10.71
C ASP A 327 -18.66 -4.36 -9.64
N PRO A 328 -18.14 -3.19 -10.03
CA PRO A 328 -18.13 -2.63 -11.39
C PRO A 328 -17.01 -3.17 -12.32
N TRP A 329 -16.05 -3.95 -11.80
CA TRP A 329 -14.85 -4.38 -12.55
C TRP A 329 -15.17 -5.14 -13.83
N LYS A 330 -16.03 -6.16 -13.73
CA LYS A 330 -16.41 -7.00 -14.87
C LYS A 330 -17.05 -6.19 -16.00
N ARG A 331 -17.97 -5.29 -15.64
CA ARG A 331 -18.63 -4.38 -16.57
C ARG A 331 -17.62 -3.49 -17.30
N GLU A 332 -16.73 -2.83 -16.57
CA GLU A 332 -15.77 -1.89 -17.15
C GLU A 332 -14.72 -2.58 -18.03
N ILE A 333 -14.19 -3.74 -17.61
CA ILE A 333 -13.26 -4.54 -18.42
C ILE A 333 -13.91 -5.01 -19.71
N SER A 334 -15.15 -5.50 -19.63
CA SER A 334 -15.92 -5.90 -20.81
C SER A 334 -16.17 -4.71 -21.76
N TYR A 335 -16.37 -3.52 -21.21
CA TYR A 335 -16.54 -2.30 -21.99
C TYR A 335 -15.24 -1.85 -22.66
N PHE A 336 -14.10 -1.90 -21.96
CA PHE A 336 -12.78 -1.64 -22.55
C PHE A 336 -12.50 -2.56 -23.74
N LYS A 337 -12.85 -3.84 -23.64
CA LYS A 337 -12.67 -4.81 -24.73
C LYS A 337 -13.50 -4.47 -25.97
N LYS A 338 -14.70 -3.89 -25.81
CA LYS A 338 -15.54 -3.42 -26.90
C LYS A 338 -15.06 -2.09 -27.49
N LEU A 339 -14.65 -1.16 -26.62
CA LEU A 339 -14.28 0.20 -27.02
C LEU A 339 -12.88 0.27 -27.65
N GLN A 340 -11.94 -0.57 -27.18
CA GLN A 340 -10.53 -0.60 -27.61
C GLN A 340 -9.83 0.76 -27.53
N ARG A 341 -10.18 1.55 -26.51
CA ARG A 341 -9.62 2.88 -26.26
C ARG A 341 -9.35 3.12 -24.78
N LYS A 342 -8.30 3.89 -24.49
CA LYS A 342 -7.93 4.43 -23.18
C LYS A 342 -8.08 5.95 -23.13
N ALA A 343 -8.30 6.48 -21.93
CA ALA A 343 -8.28 7.92 -21.69
C ALA A 343 -7.53 8.22 -20.38
N GLU A 344 -6.78 9.31 -20.37
CA GLU A 344 -6.16 9.83 -19.15
C GLU A 344 -7.17 10.62 -18.33
N LEU A 345 -7.02 10.67 -17.01
CA LEU A 345 -7.82 11.54 -16.13
C LEU A 345 -7.74 13.01 -16.57
N GLU A 346 -6.60 13.44 -17.11
CA GLU A 346 -6.40 14.80 -17.64
C GLU A 346 -7.31 15.11 -18.83
N ALA A 347 -7.83 14.09 -19.54
CA ALA A 347 -8.71 14.27 -20.68
C ALA A 347 -10.01 15.00 -20.32
N LEU A 348 -10.42 14.95 -19.04
CA LEU A 348 -11.55 15.72 -18.51
C LEU A 348 -11.33 17.24 -18.59
N SER A 349 -10.07 17.71 -18.61
CA SER A 349 -9.78 19.14 -18.76
C SER A 349 -10.08 19.72 -20.14
N ARG A 350 -10.49 18.88 -21.11
CA ARG A 350 -11.00 19.34 -22.41
C ARG A 350 -12.15 20.35 -22.25
N TYR A 351 -13.01 20.17 -21.26
CA TYR A 351 -14.21 21.00 -21.07
C TYR A 351 -13.92 22.27 -20.27
N SER A 352 -13.20 22.12 -19.16
CA SER A 352 -12.53 23.20 -18.41
C SER A 352 -11.62 22.55 -17.37
N LEU A 353 -10.66 23.31 -16.83
CA LEU A 353 -9.82 22.84 -15.72
C LEU A 353 -10.67 22.53 -14.46
N GLU A 354 -11.74 23.30 -14.26
CA GLU A 354 -12.70 23.17 -13.17
C GLU A 354 -13.66 21.98 -13.34
N TYR A 355 -13.89 21.48 -14.56
CA TYR A 355 -14.92 20.48 -14.88
C TYR A 355 -14.79 19.19 -14.06
N ILE A 356 -13.55 18.80 -13.74
CA ILE A 356 -13.27 17.62 -12.92
C ILE A 356 -13.89 17.77 -11.53
N VAL A 357 -13.82 18.98 -10.98
CA VAL A 357 -14.24 19.31 -9.61
C VAL A 357 -15.72 19.68 -9.53
N THR A 358 -16.22 20.46 -10.49
CA THR A 358 -17.57 21.02 -10.45
C THR A 358 -18.64 20.04 -10.91
N ASN A 359 -18.36 19.22 -11.93
CA ASN A 359 -19.34 18.33 -12.55
C ASN A 359 -19.02 16.86 -12.28
N TYR A 360 -17.82 16.43 -12.65
CA TYR A 360 -17.46 15.01 -12.65
C TYR A 360 -17.44 14.41 -11.24
N LEU A 361 -16.77 15.06 -10.29
CA LEU A 361 -16.66 14.60 -8.90
C LEU A 361 -18.03 14.42 -8.22
N PRO A 362 -18.94 15.42 -8.20
CA PRO A 362 -20.28 15.26 -7.62
C PRO A 362 -21.09 14.12 -8.24
N GLU A 363 -21.15 14.07 -9.58
CA GLU A 363 -21.92 13.03 -10.28
C GLU A 363 -21.39 11.63 -9.96
N LYS A 364 -20.06 11.47 -9.91
CA LYS A 364 -19.43 10.19 -9.59
C LYS A 364 -19.62 9.76 -8.14
N LEU A 365 -19.52 10.69 -7.20
CA LEU A 365 -19.77 10.38 -5.80
C LEU A 365 -21.22 9.96 -5.55
N GLU A 366 -22.19 10.48 -6.31
CA GLU A 366 -23.56 9.98 -6.25
C GLU A 366 -23.73 8.59 -6.89
N GLU A 367 -23.10 8.36 -8.05
CA GLU A 367 -23.16 7.09 -8.77
C GLU A 367 -22.59 5.94 -7.93
N VAL A 368 -21.45 6.17 -7.28
CA VAL A 368 -20.79 5.20 -6.39
C VAL A 368 -21.54 4.98 -5.08
N LYS A 369 -22.34 5.94 -4.61
CA LYS A 369 -23.16 5.77 -3.39
C LYS A 369 -24.49 5.04 -3.65
N LYS A 370 -24.94 4.99 -4.91
CA LYS A 370 -26.20 4.35 -5.31
C LYS A 370 -26.01 2.89 -5.75
N GLY A 371 -24.81 2.54 -6.23
CA GLY A 371 -24.39 1.17 -6.50
C GLY A 371 -23.81 0.50 -5.26
#